data_AF-A0A536PEQ5-F1
#
_entry.id   AF-A0A536PEQ5-F1
#
_cell.length_a   1.000
_cell.length_b   1.000
_cell.length_c   1.000
_cell.angle_alpha   90.00
_cell.angle_beta   90.00
_cell.angle_gamma   90.00
#
_symmetry.space_group_name_H-M   'P 1'
#
loop_
_entity.id
_entity.type
_entity.pdbx_description
1 polymer ?
#
loop_
_entity_poly.entity_id
_entity_poly.type
_entity_poly.pdbx_seq_one_letter_code
_entity_poly.pdbx_strand_id
1 'polypeptide(L)'
;MAKGVARRAPTDTALSLDKPIYTISVASEILQTHPRTLMMYEHLGLVVPKRTSTNRRRFSQRDIRKLQAIQTLTRLHGVNLNGARYVLRLLRILQDNGLSAPSELRDLDVRELDV
;
A
#
# COMPACT_ATOMS: atom_id res chain seq x y z
N MET A 1 -49.39 3.45 -13.25
CA MET A 1 -48.68 2.16 -13.45
C MET A 1 -47.21 2.46 -13.74
N ALA A 2 -46.31 1.56 -13.33
CA ALA A 2 -44.94 1.83 -12.90
C ALA A 2 -44.00 2.52 -13.92
N LYS A 3 -43.31 3.58 -13.48
CA LYS A 3 -42.07 4.07 -14.11
C LYS A 3 -40.96 3.07 -13.82
N GLY A 4 -40.41 2.47 -14.87
CA GLY A 4 -39.23 1.62 -14.78
C GLY A 4 -38.05 2.40 -14.22
N VAL A 5 -37.58 2.01 -13.02
CA VAL A 5 -36.30 2.46 -12.49
C VAL A 5 -35.23 1.86 -13.41
N ALA A 6 -34.68 2.70 -14.28
CA ALA A 6 -33.46 2.38 -14.99
C ALA A 6 -32.39 2.08 -13.93
N ARG A 7 -32.10 0.79 -13.71
CA ARG A 7 -30.93 0.37 -12.96
C ARG A 7 -29.71 0.78 -13.79
N ARG A 8 -29.25 2.01 -13.57
CA ARG A 8 -27.94 2.44 -14.05
C ARG A 8 -26.95 1.52 -13.33
N ALA A 9 -26.37 0.57 -14.07
CA ALA A 9 -25.24 -0.20 -13.58
C ALA A 9 -24.24 0.81 -13.00
N PRO A 10 -23.73 0.61 -11.78
CA PRO A 10 -22.66 1.46 -11.31
C PRO A 10 -21.51 1.21 -12.28
N THR A 11 -21.18 2.24 -13.06
CA THR A 11 -19.89 2.35 -13.72
C THR A 11 -18.87 2.54 -12.60
N ASP A 12 -18.63 1.49 -11.81
CA ASP A 12 -17.59 1.48 -10.78
C ASP A 12 -16.32 0.97 -11.49
N THR A 13 -15.55 1.87 -12.09
CA THR A 13 -14.42 2.52 -11.43
C THR A 13 -13.16 1.76 -11.83
N ALA A 14 -12.32 2.39 -12.66
CA ALA A 14 -10.94 1.99 -12.85
C ALA A 14 -10.38 1.54 -11.50
N LEU A 15 -9.81 0.33 -11.43
CA LEU A 15 -9.27 -0.29 -10.22
C LEU A 15 -8.48 0.73 -9.40
N SER A 16 -9.15 1.43 -8.48
CA SER A 16 -8.51 2.45 -7.66
C SER A 16 -7.54 1.72 -6.75
N LEU A 17 -6.29 2.18 -6.73
CA LEU A 17 -5.22 1.55 -5.95
C LEU A 17 -5.55 1.47 -4.47
N ASP A 18 -6.47 2.32 -4.01
CA ASP A 18 -6.92 2.45 -2.63
C ASP A 18 -8.08 1.50 -2.28
N LYS A 19 -8.68 0.82 -3.27
CA LYS A 19 -9.76 -0.14 -3.04
C LYS A 19 -9.20 -1.36 -2.30
N PRO A 20 -9.61 -1.62 -1.04
CA PRO A 20 -8.99 -2.64 -0.21
C PRO A 20 -9.63 -4.01 -0.49
N ILE A 21 -9.01 -4.77 -1.41
CA ILE A 21 -9.53 -6.05 -1.92
C ILE A 21 -8.73 -7.27 -1.47
N TYR A 22 -7.47 -7.10 -1.05
CA TYR A 22 -6.59 -8.21 -0.72
C TYR A 22 -6.77 -8.67 0.72
N THR A 23 -6.93 -9.98 0.93
CA THR A 23 -6.89 -10.58 2.27
C THR A 23 -5.43 -10.69 2.75
N ILE A 24 -5.22 -10.97 4.03
CA ILE A 24 -3.86 -11.20 4.55
C ILE A 24 -3.15 -12.38 3.88
N SER A 25 -3.89 -13.44 3.51
CA SER A 25 -3.33 -14.59 2.80
C SER A 25 -2.86 -14.20 1.40
N VAL A 26 -3.68 -13.46 0.65
CA VAL A 26 -3.30 -13.00 -0.70
C VAL A 26 -2.15 -12.00 -0.61
N ALA A 27 -2.16 -11.08 0.35
CA ALA A 27 -1.04 -10.18 0.59
C ALA A 27 0.26 -10.92 0.94
N SER A 28 0.18 -11.99 1.74
CA SER A 28 1.30 -12.86 2.10
C SER A 28 1.92 -13.54 0.87
N GLU A 29 1.09 -14.01 -0.06
CA GLU A 29 1.55 -14.62 -1.31
C GLU A 29 2.24 -13.60 -2.21
N ILE A 30 1.61 -12.44 -2.43
CA ILE A 30 2.17 -11.37 -3.28
C ILE A 30 3.50 -10.86 -2.73
N LEU A 31 3.59 -10.64 -1.42
CA LEU A 31 4.78 -10.10 -0.76
C LEU A 31 5.80 -11.19 -0.38
N GLN A 32 5.49 -12.46 -0.68
CA GLN A 32 6.28 -13.63 -0.25
C GLN A 32 6.72 -13.52 1.22
N THR A 33 5.78 -13.15 2.08
CA THR A 33 6.04 -12.78 3.47
C THR A 33 5.01 -13.40 4.38
N HIS A 34 5.48 -14.09 5.41
CA HIS A 34 4.62 -14.78 6.36
C HIS A 34 3.55 -13.84 6.96
N PRO A 35 2.28 -14.29 7.13
CA PRO A 35 1.19 -13.45 7.64
C PRO A 35 1.50 -12.78 8.99
N ARG A 36 2.22 -13.48 9.88
CA ARG A 36 2.64 -12.92 11.17
C ARG A 36 3.55 -11.70 11.04
N THR A 37 4.42 -11.69 10.04
CA THR A 37 5.30 -10.54 9.74
C THR A 37 4.49 -9.37 9.21
N LEU A 38 3.47 -9.61 8.37
CA LEU A 38 2.56 -8.55 7.92
C LEU A 38 1.76 -7.93 9.08
N MET A 39 1.31 -8.75 10.04
CA MET A 39 0.67 -8.25 11.26
C MET A 39 1.64 -7.43 12.12
N MET A 40 2.92 -7.82 12.16
CA MET A 40 3.96 -7.04 12.84
C MET A 40 4.17 -5.69 12.15
N TYR A 41 4.22 -5.65 10.81
CA TYR A 41 4.33 -4.40 10.06
C TYR A 41 3.15 -3.46 10.27
N GLU A 42 1.93 -4.00 10.32
CA GLU A 42 0.73 -3.23 10.73
C GLU A 42 0.86 -2.69 12.16
N HIS A 43 1.28 -3.53 13.12
CA HIS A 43 1.43 -3.10 14.52
C HIS A 43 2.47 -1.98 14.68
N LEU A 44 3.53 -2.00 13.87
CA LEU A 44 4.55 -0.96 13.79
C LEU A 44 4.08 0.30 13.03
N GLY A 45 2.84 0.32 12.53
CA GLY A 45 2.26 1.45 11.80
C GLY A 45 2.84 1.66 10.40
N LEU A 46 3.48 0.63 9.82
CA LEU A 46 4.03 0.71 8.46
C LEU A 46 2.94 0.69 7.39
N VAL A 47 1.81 0.06 7.70
CA VAL A 47 0.63 -0.06 6.86
C VAL A 47 -0.62 -0.03 7.73
N VAL A 48 -1.72 0.54 7.23
CA VAL A 48 -2.99 0.62 7.94
C VAL A 48 -4.09 0.03 7.06
N PRO A 49 -4.24 -1.30 7.02
CA PRO A 49 -5.25 -1.94 6.19
C PRO A 49 -6.66 -1.59 6.69
N LYS A 50 -7.61 -1.48 5.75
CA LYS A 50 -9.02 -1.33 6.10
C LYS A 50 -9.52 -2.60 6.80
N ARG A 51 -10.46 -2.44 7.73
CA ARG A 51 -11.14 -3.56 8.41
C ARG A 51 -12.57 -3.70 7.89
N THR A 52 -13.02 -4.95 7.70
CA THR A 52 -14.42 -5.26 7.39
C THR A 52 -15.30 -5.09 8.63
N SER A 53 -16.62 -5.13 8.46
CA SER A 53 -17.58 -5.19 9.58
C SER A 53 -17.32 -6.38 10.52
N THR A 54 -16.82 -7.49 9.99
CA THR A 54 -16.37 -8.68 10.75
C THR A 54 -14.93 -8.59 11.25
N ASN A 55 -14.34 -7.39 11.28
CA ASN A 55 -12.99 -7.09 11.76
C ASN A 55 -11.84 -7.83 11.01
N ARG A 56 -12.07 -8.24 9.76
CA ARG A 56 -11.02 -8.85 8.91
C ARG A 56 -10.25 -7.78 8.17
N ARG A 57 -8.93 -7.96 8.05
CA ARG A 57 -8.03 -7.06 7.30
C ARG A 57 -8.31 -7.12 5.80
N ARG A 58 -8.24 -5.96 5.16
CA ARG A 58 -8.28 -5.77 3.72
C ARG A 58 -7.20 -4.77 3.32
N PHE A 59 -6.23 -5.25 2.56
CA PHE A 59 -5.14 -4.44 2.02
C PHE A 59 -5.55 -3.94 0.64
N SER A 60 -5.19 -2.70 0.35
CA SER A 60 -5.29 -2.07 -0.96
C SER A 60 -4.06 -2.37 -1.81
N GLN A 61 -4.10 -2.07 -3.12
CA GLN A 61 -2.91 -2.21 -3.96
C GLN A 61 -1.79 -1.25 -3.52
N ARG A 62 -2.16 -0.06 -3.03
CA ARG A 62 -1.24 0.92 -2.42
C ARG A 62 -0.54 0.36 -1.18
N ASP A 63 -1.26 -0.35 -0.31
CA ASP A 63 -0.67 -1.03 0.85
C ASP A 63 0.39 -2.04 0.43
N ILE A 64 0.10 -2.85 -0.60
CA ILE A 64 1.05 -3.84 -1.13
C ILE A 64 2.30 -3.14 -1.68
N ARG A 65 2.15 -2.10 -2.49
CA ARG A 65 3.30 -1.34 -3.04
C ARG A 65 4.14 -0.71 -1.93
N LYS A 66 3.51 -0.17 -0.89
CA LYS A 66 4.22 0.38 0.27
C LYS A 66 5.05 -0.68 0.98
N LEU A 67 4.48 -1.86 1.20
CA LEU A 67 5.19 -2.97 1.84
C LEU A 67 6.34 -3.50 0.97
N GLN A 68 6.18 -3.54 -0.36
CA GLN A 68 7.28 -3.86 -1.29
C GLN A 68 8.41 -2.84 -1.19
N ALA A 69 8.09 -1.55 -1.17
CA ALA A 69 9.10 -0.51 -1.01
C ALA A 69 9.90 -0.64 0.30
N ILE A 70 9.20 -0.95 1.41
CA ILE A 70 9.84 -1.25 2.70
C ILE A 70 10.74 -2.49 2.62
N GLN A 71 10.30 -3.56 1.93
CA GLN A 71 11.12 -4.75 1.71
C GLN A 71 12.38 -4.43 0.90
N THR A 72 12.29 -3.61 -0.15
CA THR A 72 13.44 -3.19 -0.95
C THR A 72 14.44 -2.43 -0.08
N LEU A 73 13.97 -1.43 0.68
CA LEU A 73 14.82 -0.65 1.59
C LEU A 73 15.50 -1.53 2.66
N THR A 74 14.77 -2.50 3.20
CA THR A 74 15.31 -3.38 4.26
C THR A 74 16.25 -4.45 3.74
N ARG A 75 15.95 -5.07 2.58
CA ARG A 75 16.73 -6.19 2.03
C ARG A 75 17.91 -5.75 1.18
N LEU A 76 17.74 -4.72 0.35
CA LEU A 76 18.78 -4.28 -0.59
C LEU A 76 19.64 -3.16 -0.03
N HIS A 77 19.03 -2.23 0.72
CA HIS A 77 19.75 -1.06 1.25
C HIS A 77 20.13 -1.19 2.73
N GLY A 78 19.81 -2.32 3.38
CA GLY A 78 20.16 -2.60 4.77
C GLY A 78 19.50 -1.66 5.79
N VAL A 79 18.46 -0.94 5.40
CA VAL A 79 17.77 0.02 6.27
C VAL A 79 16.83 -0.72 7.22
N ASN A 80 16.84 -0.40 8.50
CA ASN A 80 15.84 -0.97 9.42
C ASN A 80 14.42 -0.45 9.13
N LEU A 81 13.38 -1.07 9.71
CA LEU A 81 11.98 -0.70 9.43
C LEU A 81 11.65 0.77 9.75
N ASN A 82 12.20 1.32 10.83
CA ASN A 82 12.01 2.72 11.20
C ASN A 82 12.68 3.65 10.18
N GLY A 83 13.90 3.32 9.77
CA GLY A 83 14.62 4.04 8.73
C GLY A 83 13.87 3.99 7.40
N ALA A 84 13.35 2.82 7.00
CA ALA A 84 12.57 2.67 5.78
C ALA A 84 11.34 3.60 5.78
N ARG A 85 10.66 3.74 6.92
CA ARG A 85 9.55 4.69 7.09
C ARG A 85 9.98 6.14 6.85
N TYR A 86 11.11 6.56 7.43
CA TYR A 86 11.63 7.92 7.22
C TYR A 86 12.09 8.15 5.78
N VAL A 87 12.76 7.18 5.15
CA VAL A 87 13.19 7.27 3.75
C VAL A 87 11.99 7.47 2.83
N LEU A 88 10.93 6.66 2.97
CA LEU A 88 9.71 6.82 2.17
C LEU A 88 9.08 8.21 2.36
N ARG A 89 9.09 8.73 3.60
CA ARG A 89 8.55 10.08 3.89
C ARG A 89 9.38 11.16 3.22
N LEU A 90 10.71 11.06 3.28
CA LEU A 90 11.61 12.01 2.63
C LEU A 90 11.45 11.98 1.11
N LEU A 91 11.38 10.78 0.52
CA LEU A 91 11.14 10.63 -0.91
C LEU A 91 9.80 11.27 -1.33
N ARG A 92 8.76 11.12 -0.51
CA ARG A 92 7.48 11.79 -0.74
C ARG A 92 7.59 13.31 -0.71
N ILE A 93 8.29 13.86 0.29
CA ILE A 93 8.54 15.30 0.42
C ILE A 93 9.31 15.82 -0.81
N LEU A 94 10.36 15.12 -1.24
CA LEU A 94 11.11 15.49 -2.45
C LEU A 94 10.18 15.59 -3.66
N GLN A 95 9.36 14.55 -3.87
CA GLN A 95 8.43 14.49 -4.98
C GLN A 95 7.36 15.60 -4.92
N ASP A 96 6.77 15.87 -3.75
CA ASP A 96 5.77 16.93 -3.57
C ASP A 96 6.37 18.33 -3.84
N ASN A 97 7.69 18.48 -3.73
CA ASN A 97 8.44 19.69 -4.07
C ASN A 97 9.03 19.66 -5.50
N GLY A 98 8.65 18.69 -6.33
CA GLY A 98 9.14 18.54 -7.70
C GLY A 98 10.61 18.11 -7.83
N LEU A 99 11.22 17.66 -6.72
CA LEU A 99 12.59 17.15 -6.70
C LEU A 99 12.60 15.65 -7.00
N SER A 100 13.58 15.24 -7.79
CA SER A 100 13.78 13.83 -8.12
C SER A 100 14.42 13.07 -6.96
N ALA A 101 14.03 11.79 -6.80
CA ALA A 101 14.72 10.88 -5.89
C ALA A 101 16.20 10.70 -6.31
N PRO A 102 17.11 10.42 -5.35
CA PRO A 102 18.48 10.02 -5.64
C PRO A 102 18.52 8.84 -6.62
N SER A 103 19.59 8.76 -7.43
CA SER A 103 19.77 7.71 -8.45
C SER A 103 19.57 6.30 -7.89
N GLU A 104 20.02 6.07 -6.67
CA GLU A 104 20.02 4.79 -5.98
C GLU A 104 18.62 4.34 -5.53
N LEU A 105 17.64 5.26 -5.52
CA LEU A 105 16.27 5.03 -5.04
C LEU A 105 15.21 5.31 -6.11
N ARG A 106 15.60 5.51 -7.38
CA ARG A 106 14.67 5.84 -8.47
C ARG A 106 13.60 4.77 -8.72
N ASP A 107 13.91 3.52 -8.39
CA ASP A 107 12.99 2.40 -8.59
C ASP A 107 11.88 2.34 -7.53
N LEU A 108 12.00 3.13 -6.45
CA LEU A 108 10.97 3.28 -5.43
C LEU A 108 9.95 4.34 -5.85
N ASP A 109 8.90 3.91 -6.54
CA ASP A 109 7.80 4.80 -6.89
C ASP A 109 6.95 5.17 -5.67
N VAL A 110 7.22 6.36 -5.12
CA VAL A 110 6.51 6.91 -3.95
C VAL A 110 5.23 7.68 -4.30
N ARG A 111 4.94 7.88 -5.60
CA ARG A 111 3.75 8.63 -6.06
C ARG A 111 2.45 7.98 -5.58
N GLU A 112 2.51 6.66 -5.48
CA GLU A 112 1.37 5.80 -5.19
C GLU A 112 1.41 5.25 -3.77
N LEU A 113 2.27 5.77 -2.88
CA LEU A 113 2.34 5.36 -1.49
C LEU A 113 1.61 6.37 -0.60
N ASP A 114 0.99 5.89 0.48
CA ASP A 114 0.41 6.71 1.54
C ASP A 114 1.40 6.68 2.71
N VAL A 115 2.07 7.79 3.04
CA VAL A 115 3.26 7.83 3.93
C VAL A 115 3.12 8.86 5.04
#